data_AF-A0A7C5U830-F1
#
_entry.id   AF-A0A7C5U830-F1
#
_cell.length_a   1.000
_cell.length_b   1.000
_cell.length_c   1.000
_cell.angle_alpha   90.00
_cell.angle_beta   90.00
_cell.angle_gamma   90.00
#
_symmetry.space_group_name_H-M   'P 1'
#
loop_
_entity.id
_entity.type
_entity.pdbx_description
1 polymer ?
#
loop_
_entity_poly.entity_id
_entity_poly.type
_entity_poly.pdbx_seq_one_letter_code
_entity_poly.pdbx_strand_id
1 'polypeptide(L)'
;MKLGDVIIEDTFAEAFPMYATRLLITALTKRWAYTAALKATGFGTSVIASPGECDIEVFVSPDITPDGRPGTYIQIYHSDLASLKLVTLVRIGQCILTCPTTALFDGLPKIKRKMSIGRALAKFGDGFEKEDTLYGRKVWRIPVMEGEFIVEDSVGVLKGVAGGNILILAKNSESGLEAAERAVKAIRKYVKGVITPFPGGIVRSGSKVGSLKYPKLRATTNHLYCPTLRGVVKESKIPEGVNSVYEIVINGLRREYVLRAMGVAIKAAVQVPGVLMISAGNYGGKLGPYHFYLREALEVVKDVDVKLG
;
A
#
# COMPACT_ATOMS: atom_id res chain seq x y z
N MET A 1 -6.89 14.06 22.01
CA MET A 1 -7.08 13.12 23.15
C MET A 1 -5.74 12.52 23.55
N LYS A 2 -5.65 11.73 24.63
CA LYS A 2 -4.43 10.98 24.98
C LYS A 2 -4.67 9.48 24.90
N LEU A 3 -3.66 8.73 24.49
CA LEU A 3 -3.63 7.27 24.54
C LEU A 3 -2.33 6.87 25.25
N GLY A 4 -2.43 6.52 26.53
CA GLY A 4 -1.26 6.52 27.42
C GLY A 4 -0.70 7.93 27.55
N ASP A 5 0.62 8.07 27.41
CA ASP A 5 1.33 9.35 27.45
C ASP A 5 1.36 10.08 26.11
N VAL A 6 0.90 9.44 25.03
CA VAL A 6 0.95 9.99 23.67
C VAL A 6 -0.26 10.85 23.38
N ILE A 7 -0.03 12.05 22.85
CA ILE A 7 -1.10 12.95 22.39
C ILE A 7 -1.59 12.48 21.01
N ILE A 8 -2.89 12.29 20.87
CA ILE A 8 -3.55 12.09 19.57
C ILE A 8 -4.20 13.41 19.17
N GLU A 9 -3.67 14.05 18.14
CA GLU A 9 -4.20 15.32 17.62
C GLU A 9 -5.65 15.14 17.13
N ASP A 10 -6.49 16.15 17.36
CA ASP A 10 -7.87 16.15 16.90
C ASP A 10 -7.94 16.56 15.43
N THR A 11 -7.53 15.65 14.55
CA THR A 11 -7.37 15.90 13.12
C THR A 11 -7.81 14.68 12.30
N PHE A 12 -7.67 14.78 10.98
CA PHE A 12 -8.00 13.72 10.04
C PHE A 12 -6.92 13.59 8.95
N ALA A 13 -6.83 12.40 8.37
CA ALA A 13 -6.12 12.17 7.12
C ALA A 13 -7.03 12.42 5.93
N GLU A 14 -6.53 13.11 4.91
CA GLU A 14 -7.27 13.38 3.67
C GLU A 14 -6.74 12.50 2.54
N ALA A 15 -7.64 11.71 1.95
CA ALA A 15 -7.30 10.66 1.00
C ALA A 15 -8.13 10.75 -0.28
N PHE A 16 -7.69 10.03 -1.31
CA PHE A 16 -8.14 10.20 -2.68
C PHE A 16 -8.68 8.90 -3.29
N PRO A 17 -9.69 8.97 -4.16
CA PRO A 17 -10.09 7.82 -4.95
C PRO A 17 -9.02 7.48 -5.99
N MET A 18 -8.63 6.21 -6.05
CA MET A 18 -7.75 5.68 -7.11
C MET A 18 -8.30 4.37 -7.64
N TYR A 19 -8.01 4.06 -8.90
CA TYR A 19 -8.30 2.73 -9.43
C TYR A 19 -7.28 1.73 -8.88
N ALA A 20 -7.77 0.57 -8.48
CA ALA A 20 -6.96 -0.47 -7.89
C ALA A 20 -7.27 -1.83 -8.52
N THR A 21 -6.24 -2.67 -8.61
CA THR A 21 -6.37 -4.11 -8.80
C THR A 21 -5.63 -4.85 -7.69
N ARG A 22 -6.01 -6.10 -7.47
CA ARG A 22 -5.36 -7.00 -6.53
C ARG A 22 -5.06 -8.30 -7.25
N LEU A 23 -3.80 -8.73 -7.19
CA LEU A 23 -3.32 -9.90 -7.90
C LEU A 23 -2.86 -10.94 -6.88
N LEU A 24 -3.19 -12.20 -7.12
CA LEU A 24 -2.66 -13.35 -6.39
C LEU A 24 -1.50 -13.93 -7.18
N ILE A 25 -0.30 -13.89 -6.61
CA ILE A 25 0.86 -14.61 -7.14
C ILE A 25 1.00 -15.89 -6.34
N THR A 26 1.04 -17.03 -7.02
CA THR A 26 1.36 -18.34 -6.43
C THR A 26 2.68 -18.83 -6.99
N ALA A 27 3.39 -19.66 -6.24
CA ALA A 27 4.67 -20.23 -6.66
C ALA A 27 4.92 -21.56 -5.96
N LEU A 28 5.96 -22.29 -6.35
CA LEU A 28 6.33 -23.56 -5.72
C LEU A 28 6.62 -23.40 -4.21
N THR A 29 7.19 -22.26 -3.81
CA THR A 29 7.47 -21.96 -2.38
C THR A 29 7.08 -20.54 -2.03
N LYS A 30 6.87 -20.27 -0.73
CA LYS A 30 6.63 -18.91 -0.21
C LYS A 30 7.75 -17.94 -0.59
N ARG A 31 9.00 -18.44 -0.64
CA ARG A 31 10.17 -17.65 -1.07
C ARG A 31 10.00 -17.14 -2.49
N TRP A 32 9.62 -18.00 -3.44
CA TRP A 32 9.47 -17.59 -4.84
C TRP A 32 8.26 -16.67 -5.07
N ALA A 33 7.14 -16.93 -4.38
CA ALA A 33 5.99 -16.01 -4.41
C ALA A 33 6.38 -14.62 -3.87
N TYR A 34 7.17 -14.56 -2.79
CA TYR A 34 7.71 -13.32 -2.26
C TYR A 34 8.67 -12.63 -3.22
N THR A 35 9.59 -13.37 -3.84
CA THR A 35 10.55 -12.82 -4.82
C THR A 35 9.83 -12.16 -5.99
N ALA A 36 8.83 -12.83 -6.57
CA ALA A 36 8.00 -12.27 -7.64
C ALA A 36 7.28 -11.00 -7.18
N ALA A 37 6.63 -11.05 -6.01
CA ALA A 37 5.88 -9.93 -5.46
C ALA A 37 6.77 -8.71 -5.18
N LEU A 38 7.91 -8.92 -4.52
CA LEU A 38 8.87 -7.86 -4.20
C LEU A 38 9.40 -7.18 -5.48
N LYS A 39 9.72 -7.97 -6.51
CA LYS A 39 10.17 -7.43 -7.79
C LYS A 39 9.04 -6.68 -8.51
N ALA A 40 7.84 -7.23 -8.50
CA ALA A 40 6.67 -6.66 -9.15
C ALA A 40 6.16 -5.37 -8.47
N THR A 41 6.36 -5.18 -7.17
CA THR A 41 5.89 -4.00 -6.43
C THR A 41 6.96 -2.92 -6.26
N GLY A 42 8.24 -3.23 -6.51
CA GLY A 42 9.35 -2.27 -6.46
C GLY A 42 9.17 -1.06 -7.38
N PHE A 43 9.84 0.05 -7.04
CA PHE A 43 9.66 1.35 -7.72
C PHE A 43 8.17 1.73 -7.89
N GLY A 44 7.42 1.63 -6.79
CA GLY A 44 5.97 1.77 -6.76
C GLY A 44 5.46 2.58 -5.57
N THR A 45 6.15 3.67 -5.20
CA THR A 45 5.88 4.37 -3.94
C THR A 45 4.79 5.43 -4.02
N SER A 46 4.79 6.23 -5.09
CA SER A 46 3.82 7.31 -5.27
C SER A 46 3.59 7.62 -6.75
N VAL A 47 2.33 7.76 -7.17
CA VAL A 47 1.98 8.12 -8.55
C VAL A 47 2.39 9.55 -8.95
N ILE A 48 2.95 10.33 -8.02
CA ILE A 48 3.56 11.62 -8.34
C ILE A 48 4.72 11.44 -9.34
N ALA A 49 5.50 10.37 -9.20
CA ALA A 49 6.68 10.10 -10.04
C ALA A 49 7.02 8.61 -10.25
N SER A 50 6.40 7.67 -9.53
CA SER A 50 6.49 6.23 -9.79
C SER A 50 5.43 5.81 -10.82
N PRO A 51 5.65 4.73 -11.60
CA PRO A 51 4.66 4.23 -12.56
C PRO A 51 3.32 3.78 -11.97
N GLY A 52 3.25 3.59 -10.66
CA GLY A 52 2.06 3.17 -9.92
C GLY A 52 2.36 3.13 -8.43
N GLU A 53 1.32 2.99 -7.60
CA GLU A 53 1.45 2.74 -6.17
C GLU A 53 1.21 1.26 -5.89
N CYS A 54 2.24 0.56 -5.40
CA CYS A 54 2.25 -0.91 -5.35
C CYS A 54 2.90 -1.39 -4.05
N ASP A 55 2.33 -2.42 -3.43
CA ASP A 55 3.03 -3.20 -2.40
C ASP A 55 2.41 -4.60 -2.26
N ILE A 56 3.08 -5.41 -1.46
CA ILE A 56 2.59 -6.69 -0.96
C ILE A 56 1.55 -6.42 0.13
N GLU A 57 0.37 -7.03 -0.02
CA GLU A 57 -0.68 -6.98 1.00
C GLU A 57 -0.43 -8.03 2.07
N VAL A 58 -0.47 -9.32 1.70
CA VAL A 58 -0.43 -10.43 2.66
C VAL A 58 -0.08 -11.75 1.99
N PHE A 59 0.64 -12.61 2.72
CA PHE A 59 0.85 -14.01 2.34
C PHE A 59 -0.42 -14.84 2.53
N VAL A 60 -0.61 -15.86 1.69
CA VAL A 60 -1.75 -16.78 1.77
C VAL A 60 -1.31 -18.23 1.81
N SER A 61 -2.10 -19.02 2.55
CA SER A 61 -1.92 -20.47 2.66
C SER A 61 -2.29 -21.16 1.34
N PRO A 62 -1.63 -22.27 0.97
CA PRO A 62 -2.05 -23.16 -0.10
C PRO A 62 -3.55 -23.54 -0.06
N ASP A 63 -4.14 -23.65 1.14
CA ASP A 63 -5.53 -24.10 1.33
C ASP A 63 -6.59 -23.19 0.70
N ILE A 64 -6.22 -21.95 0.37
CA ILE A 64 -7.15 -20.94 -0.15
C ILE A 64 -6.74 -20.40 -1.53
N THR A 65 -5.68 -20.93 -2.13
CA THR A 65 -5.26 -20.57 -3.49
C THR A 65 -5.89 -21.51 -4.52
N PRO A 66 -6.18 -21.03 -5.74
CA PRO A 66 -6.86 -21.86 -6.74
C PRO A 66 -6.10 -23.14 -7.10
N ASP A 67 -4.78 -23.08 -7.10
CA ASP A 67 -3.88 -24.15 -7.54
C ASP A 67 -3.24 -24.94 -6.37
N GLY A 68 -3.67 -24.68 -5.13
CA GLY A 68 -3.15 -25.39 -3.96
C GLY A 68 -1.68 -25.09 -3.63
N ARG A 69 -1.14 -23.95 -4.09
CA ARG A 69 0.25 -23.54 -3.85
C ARG A 69 0.36 -22.31 -2.94
N PRO A 70 1.49 -22.13 -2.21
CA PRO A 70 1.67 -20.93 -1.41
C PRO A 70 1.67 -19.69 -2.30
N GLY A 71 1.12 -18.59 -1.77
CA GLY A 71 1.02 -17.36 -2.55
C GLY A 71 1.06 -16.09 -1.73
N THR A 72 0.95 -14.98 -2.43
CA THR A 72 0.85 -13.64 -1.84
C THR A 72 -0.03 -12.75 -2.68
N TYR A 73 -0.81 -11.90 -2.00
CA TYR A 73 -1.54 -10.83 -2.65
C TYR A 73 -0.64 -9.60 -2.79
N ILE A 74 -0.69 -8.97 -3.97
CA ILE A 74 -0.18 -7.62 -4.18
C ILE A 74 -1.33 -6.71 -4.62
N GLN A 75 -1.17 -5.42 -4.43
CA GLN A 75 -2.08 -4.42 -4.96
C GLN A 75 -1.34 -3.40 -5.80
N ILE A 76 -2.01 -2.87 -6.81
CA ILE A 76 -1.49 -1.86 -7.73
C ILE A 76 -2.55 -0.79 -7.90
N TYR A 77 -2.15 0.47 -7.74
CA TYR A 77 -3.01 1.65 -7.79
C TYR A 77 -2.54 2.63 -8.86
N HIS A 78 -3.49 3.26 -9.55
CA HIS A 78 -3.26 4.43 -10.40
C HIS A 78 -4.47 5.36 -10.39
N SER A 79 -4.26 6.63 -10.77
CA SER A 79 -5.32 7.65 -10.86
C SER A 79 -6.34 7.37 -11.98
N ASP A 80 -5.97 6.59 -12.99
CA ASP A 80 -6.78 6.28 -14.16
C ASP A 80 -6.61 4.81 -14.58
N LEU A 81 -7.58 4.30 -15.35
CA LEU A 81 -7.64 2.89 -15.74
C LEU A 81 -6.64 2.50 -16.82
N ALA A 82 -6.31 3.42 -17.73
CA ALA A 82 -5.41 3.12 -18.83
C ALA A 82 -4.00 2.91 -18.30
N SER A 83 -3.54 3.82 -17.44
CA SER A 83 -2.26 3.71 -16.75
C SER A 83 -2.24 2.53 -15.77
N LEU A 84 -3.35 2.27 -15.03
CA LEU A 84 -3.44 1.07 -14.18
C LEU A 84 -3.25 -0.22 -14.99
N LYS A 85 -3.91 -0.32 -16.15
CA LYS A 85 -3.78 -1.48 -17.04
C LYS A 85 -2.35 -1.61 -17.56
N LEU A 86 -1.75 -0.52 -18.01
CA LEU A 86 -0.39 -0.49 -18.54
C LEU A 86 0.63 -0.94 -17.49
N VAL A 87 0.62 -0.32 -16.30
CA VAL A 87 1.56 -0.67 -15.23
C VAL A 87 1.36 -2.11 -14.74
N THR A 88 0.12 -2.59 -14.71
CA THR A 88 -0.18 -3.99 -14.36
C THR A 88 0.41 -4.96 -15.37
N LEU A 89 0.22 -4.72 -16.68
CA LEU A 89 0.79 -5.55 -17.74
C LEU A 89 2.32 -5.59 -17.68
N VAL A 90 2.96 -4.44 -17.55
CA VAL A 90 4.43 -4.35 -17.49
C VAL A 90 4.98 -5.09 -16.27
N ARG A 91 4.39 -4.88 -15.08
CA ARG A 91 4.82 -5.55 -13.85
C ARG A 91 4.62 -7.06 -13.91
N ILE A 92 3.50 -7.54 -14.47
CA ILE A 92 3.30 -8.99 -14.64
C ILE A 92 4.30 -9.55 -15.64
N GLY A 93 4.39 -8.97 -16.84
CA GLY A 93 5.21 -9.49 -17.92
C GLY A 93 6.72 -9.47 -17.63
N GLN A 94 7.19 -8.48 -16.87
CA GLN A 94 8.63 -8.30 -16.62
C GLN A 94 9.09 -8.76 -15.23
N CYS A 95 8.17 -9.05 -14.30
CA CYS A 95 8.53 -9.43 -12.93
C CYS A 95 7.88 -10.72 -12.44
N ILE A 96 6.72 -11.10 -12.99
CA ILE A 96 5.99 -12.30 -12.55
C ILE A 96 6.18 -13.41 -13.58
N LEU A 97 5.83 -13.18 -14.84
CA LEU A 97 6.03 -14.14 -15.94
C LEU A 97 7.47 -14.64 -15.99
N THR A 98 8.44 -13.77 -15.74
CA THR A 98 9.88 -14.07 -15.74
C THR A 98 10.38 -14.71 -14.44
N CYS A 99 9.56 -14.77 -13.39
CA CYS A 99 9.96 -15.30 -12.09
C CYS A 99 9.66 -16.81 -12.02
N PRO A 100 10.62 -17.63 -11.55
CA PRO A 100 10.48 -19.08 -11.48
C PRO A 100 9.21 -19.54 -10.77
N THR A 101 8.58 -20.56 -11.34
CA THR A 101 7.44 -21.32 -10.83
C THR A 101 6.14 -20.53 -10.67
N THR A 102 6.08 -19.27 -11.09
CA THR A 102 4.91 -18.44 -10.75
C THR A 102 3.66 -18.80 -11.56
N ALA A 103 2.50 -18.58 -10.94
CA ALA A 103 1.24 -18.37 -11.66
C ALA A 103 0.50 -17.15 -11.09
N LEU A 104 -0.36 -16.54 -11.89
CA LEU A 104 -1.08 -15.33 -11.53
C LEU A 104 -2.60 -15.51 -11.66
N PHE A 105 -3.30 -15.22 -10.56
CA PHE A 105 -4.76 -15.26 -10.49
C PHE A 105 -5.34 -13.90 -10.06
N ASP A 106 -6.60 -13.68 -10.40
CA ASP A 106 -7.38 -12.53 -9.97
C ASP A 106 -7.64 -12.59 -8.46
N GLY A 107 -7.21 -11.54 -7.75
CA GLY A 107 -7.48 -11.34 -6.33
C GLY A 107 -8.82 -10.67 -6.05
N LEU A 108 -9.56 -10.27 -7.08
CA LEU A 108 -10.88 -9.65 -7.04
C LEU A 108 -11.92 -10.41 -7.90
N PRO A 109 -12.05 -11.75 -7.74
CA PRO A 109 -12.87 -12.58 -8.64
C PRO A 109 -14.34 -12.13 -8.70
N LYS A 110 -14.89 -11.66 -7.56
CA LYS A 110 -16.29 -11.20 -7.44
C LYS A 110 -16.56 -9.81 -8.04
N ILE A 111 -15.52 -9.04 -8.42
CA ILE A 111 -15.70 -7.71 -9.00
C ILE A 111 -16.07 -7.84 -10.48
N LYS A 112 -17.21 -7.25 -10.87
CA LYS A 112 -17.74 -7.30 -12.25
C LYS A 112 -16.84 -6.59 -13.26
N ARG A 113 -16.31 -5.42 -12.90
CA ARG A 113 -15.41 -4.67 -13.78
C ARG A 113 -14.06 -5.36 -13.83
N LYS A 114 -13.66 -5.81 -15.02
CA LYS A 114 -12.39 -6.47 -15.25
C LYS A 114 -11.51 -5.68 -16.22
N MET A 115 -10.21 -5.91 -16.17
CA MET A 115 -9.28 -5.59 -17.25
C MET A 115 -8.67 -6.87 -17.80
N SER A 116 -8.73 -7.04 -19.12
CA SER A 116 -8.09 -8.16 -19.81
C SER A 116 -6.58 -7.96 -19.81
N ILE A 117 -5.88 -8.90 -19.18
CA ILE A 117 -4.42 -8.90 -19.03
C ILE A 117 -3.79 -10.19 -19.55
N GLY A 118 -4.40 -11.35 -19.30
CA GLY A 118 -3.87 -12.66 -19.65
C GLY A 118 -3.74 -12.78 -21.16
N ARG A 119 -4.78 -12.44 -21.92
CA ARG A 119 -4.72 -12.45 -23.40
C ARG A 119 -3.62 -11.56 -23.98
N ALA A 120 -3.35 -10.41 -23.36
CA ALA A 120 -2.29 -9.52 -23.83
C ALA A 120 -0.89 -10.11 -23.55
N LEU A 121 -0.70 -10.71 -22.38
CA LEU A 121 0.53 -11.41 -22.00
C LEU A 121 0.73 -12.70 -22.80
N ALA A 122 -0.36 -13.39 -23.14
CA ALA A 122 -0.35 -14.68 -23.83
C ALA A 122 0.31 -14.63 -25.21
N LYS A 123 0.30 -13.47 -25.86
CA LYS A 123 1.04 -13.22 -27.10
C LYS A 123 2.55 -13.47 -27.00
N PHE A 124 3.11 -13.49 -25.78
CA PHE A 124 4.50 -13.91 -25.57
C PHE A 124 4.75 -15.37 -25.98
N GLY A 125 3.70 -16.19 -26.00
CA GLY A 125 3.75 -17.58 -26.46
C GLY A 125 3.88 -17.72 -27.99
N ASP A 126 3.85 -16.62 -28.76
CA ASP A 126 4.07 -16.59 -30.21
C ASP A 126 3.20 -17.60 -31.01
N GLY A 127 1.93 -17.74 -30.61
CA GLY A 127 0.97 -18.64 -31.23
C GLY A 127 0.94 -20.05 -30.64
N PHE A 128 1.82 -20.36 -29.68
CA PHE A 128 1.83 -21.63 -28.94
C PHE A 128 1.05 -21.56 -27.61
N GLU A 129 0.61 -20.37 -27.20
CA GLU A 129 -0.25 -20.20 -26.03
C GLU A 129 -1.61 -20.90 -26.19
N LYS A 130 -2.19 -21.34 -25.06
CA LYS A 130 -3.51 -21.99 -25.03
C LYS A 130 -4.45 -21.27 -24.07
N GLU A 131 -5.66 -21.00 -24.52
CA GLU A 131 -6.79 -20.66 -23.65
C GLU A 131 -7.28 -21.94 -22.95
N ASP A 132 -7.48 -21.89 -21.64
CA ASP A 132 -7.89 -23.06 -20.84
C ASP A 132 -8.80 -22.64 -19.68
N THR A 133 -9.41 -23.62 -19.01
CA THR A 133 -10.13 -23.43 -17.75
C THR A 133 -9.53 -24.34 -16.68
N LEU A 134 -8.72 -23.74 -15.81
CA LEU A 134 -8.08 -24.44 -14.68
C LEU A 134 -8.63 -23.91 -13.37
N TYR A 135 -8.91 -24.78 -12.40
CA TYR A 135 -9.35 -24.38 -11.05
C TYR A 135 -10.62 -23.51 -11.04
N GLY A 136 -11.50 -23.69 -12.02
CA GLY A 136 -12.69 -22.85 -12.22
C GLY A 136 -12.39 -21.42 -12.69
N ARG A 137 -11.19 -21.17 -13.20
CA ARG A 137 -10.69 -19.87 -13.68
C ARG A 137 -10.40 -19.96 -15.16
N LYS A 138 -10.82 -18.95 -15.92
CA LYS A 138 -10.42 -18.80 -17.33
C LYS A 138 -8.98 -18.31 -17.38
N VAL A 139 -8.07 -19.11 -17.91
CA VAL A 139 -6.62 -18.84 -17.89
C VAL A 139 -6.01 -18.94 -19.28
N TRP A 140 -4.80 -18.41 -19.39
CA TRP A 140 -3.87 -18.66 -20.49
C TRP A 140 -2.69 -19.47 -19.98
N ARG A 141 -2.30 -20.47 -20.78
CA ARG A 141 -1.11 -21.30 -20.57
C ARG A 141 -0.07 -20.87 -21.59
N ILE A 142 0.99 -20.24 -21.13
CA ILE A 142 2.01 -19.63 -21.98
C ILE A 142 3.27 -20.49 -21.88
N PRO A 143 3.72 -21.14 -22.96
CA PRO A 143 4.94 -21.92 -22.93
C PRO A 143 6.15 -21.01 -22.68
N VAL A 144 7.01 -21.42 -21.76
CA VAL A 144 8.25 -20.74 -21.36
C VAL A 144 9.34 -21.77 -21.11
N MET A 145 10.60 -21.36 -20.94
CA MET A 145 11.72 -22.30 -20.75
C MET A 145 11.53 -23.26 -19.56
N GLU A 146 10.90 -22.81 -18.48
CA GLU A 146 10.65 -23.63 -17.29
C GLU A 146 9.50 -24.64 -17.49
N GLY A 147 8.63 -24.43 -18.48
CA GLY A 147 7.38 -25.15 -18.66
C GLY A 147 6.27 -24.22 -19.12
N GLU A 148 5.31 -23.91 -18.24
CA GLU A 148 4.19 -23.04 -18.55
C GLU A 148 4.02 -21.94 -17.50
N PHE A 149 3.85 -20.70 -17.95
CA PHE A 149 3.34 -19.62 -17.12
C PHE A 149 1.81 -19.58 -17.23
N ILE A 150 1.12 -19.73 -16.10
CA ILE A 150 -0.34 -19.71 -16.01
C ILE A 150 -0.79 -18.32 -15.55
N VAL A 151 -1.67 -17.68 -16.32
CA VAL A 151 -2.22 -16.36 -15.99
C VAL A 151 -3.72 -16.27 -16.27
N GLU A 152 -4.49 -15.79 -15.31
CA GLU A 152 -5.93 -15.56 -15.48
C GLU A 152 -6.20 -14.51 -16.57
N ASP A 153 -7.18 -14.76 -17.44
CA ASP A 153 -7.45 -13.94 -18.63
C ASP A 153 -7.69 -12.46 -18.29
N SER A 154 -8.40 -12.24 -17.18
CA SER A 154 -8.85 -10.92 -16.77
C SER A 154 -8.82 -10.80 -15.25
N VAL A 155 -8.49 -9.61 -14.75
CA VAL A 155 -8.42 -9.33 -13.30
C VAL A 155 -9.37 -8.20 -12.92
N GLY A 156 -9.90 -8.26 -11.70
CA GLY A 156 -10.85 -7.28 -11.19
C GLY A 156 -10.22 -5.90 -11.00
N VAL A 157 -11.04 -4.88 -11.24
CA VAL A 157 -10.67 -3.48 -11.05
C VAL A 157 -11.79 -2.77 -10.31
N LEU A 158 -11.44 -2.04 -9.26
CA LEU A 158 -12.37 -1.23 -8.48
C LEU A 158 -11.80 0.17 -8.23
N LYS A 159 -12.63 1.06 -7.68
CA LYS A 159 -12.16 2.32 -7.10
C LYS A 159 -11.86 2.08 -5.62
N GLY A 160 -10.59 2.11 -5.26
CA GLY A 160 -10.11 2.06 -3.89
C GLY A 160 -9.86 3.46 -3.33
N VAL A 161 -9.17 3.49 -2.19
CA VAL A 161 -8.78 4.71 -1.49
C VAL A 161 -7.27 4.72 -1.33
N ALA A 162 -6.63 5.84 -1.64
CA ALA A 162 -5.19 6.03 -1.51
C ALA A 162 -4.86 7.27 -0.68
N GLY A 163 -3.81 7.22 0.11
CA GLY A 163 -3.35 8.36 0.91
C GLY A 163 -3.93 8.48 2.32
N GLY A 164 -4.64 7.46 2.84
CA GLY A 164 -4.91 7.42 4.27
C GLY A 164 -3.59 7.40 5.03
N ASN A 165 -3.44 8.18 6.10
CA ASN A 165 -2.12 8.31 6.71
C ASN A 165 -2.16 8.62 8.20
N ILE A 166 -1.04 8.38 8.86
CA ILE A 166 -0.73 8.92 10.19
C ILE A 166 0.68 9.50 10.19
N LEU A 167 0.90 10.51 11.03
CA LEU A 167 2.21 11.08 11.33
C LEU A 167 2.61 10.67 12.76
N ILE A 168 3.81 10.13 12.91
CA ILE A 168 4.40 9.73 14.18
C ILE A 168 5.46 10.77 14.53
N LEU A 169 5.19 11.59 15.55
CA LEU A 169 6.09 12.64 16.03
C LEU A 169 6.80 12.13 17.28
N ALA A 170 8.12 12.00 17.19
CA ALA A 170 8.94 11.35 18.21
C ALA A 170 10.12 12.23 18.68
N LYS A 171 10.63 11.89 19.87
CA LYS A 171 11.76 12.58 20.51
C LYS A 171 13.06 12.49 19.71
N ASN A 172 13.24 11.42 18.94
CA ASN A 172 14.42 11.14 18.11
C ASN A 172 14.08 10.16 16.98
N SER A 173 15.01 9.98 16.05
CA SER A 173 14.85 9.11 14.87
C SER A 173 14.65 7.65 15.23
N GLU A 174 15.32 7.16 16.26
CA GLU A 174 15.28 5.76 16.69
C GLU A 174 13.87 5.39 17.17
N SER A 175 13.32 6.20 18.09
CA SER A 175 11.97 5.97 18.63
C SER A 175 10.90 6.12 17.55
N GLY A 176 11.07 7.10 16.65
CA GLY A 176 10.16 7.31 15.53
C GLY A 176 10.16 6.16 14.53
N LEU A 177 11.35 5.64 14.18
CA LEU A 177 11.48 4.54 13.24
C LEU A 177 10.94 3.24 13.84
N GLU A 178 11.27 2.94 15.11
CA GLU A 178 10.72 1.75 15.79
C GLU A 178 9.19 1.78 15.82
N ALA A 179 8.59 2.94 16.15
CA ALA A 179 7.15 3.12 16.14
C ALA A 179 6.54 2.93 14.75
N ALA A 180 7.19 3.45 13.71
CA ALA A 180 6.77 3.30 12.32
C ALA A 180 6.84 1.83 11.86
N GLU A 181 7.92 1.11 12.20
CA GLU A 181 8.05 -0.31 11.91
C GLU A 181 6.99 -1.15 12.63
N ARG A 182 6.72 -0.85 13.90
CA ARG A 182 5.64 -1.49 14.66
C ARG A 182 4.28 -1.23 14.03
N ALA A 183 4.01 -0.01 13.60
CA ALA A 183 2.78 0.35 12.89
C ALA A 183 2.61 -0.48 11.60
N VAL A 184 3.63 -0.55 10.74
CA VAL A 184 3.57 -1.34 9.50
C VAL A 184 3.39 -2.83 9.78
N LYS A 185 4.12 -3.38 10.76
CA LYS A 185 3.96 -4.78 11.20
C LYS A 185 2.53 -5.06 11.68
N ALA A 186 1.95 -4.15 12.45
CA ALA A 186 0.58 -4.28 12.93
C ALA A 186 -0.45 -4.21 11.80
N ILE A 187 -0.30 -3.28 10.85
CA ILE A 187 -1.17 -3.18 9.67
C ILE A 187 -1.16 -4.54 8.93
N ARG A 188 0.03 -5.06 8.60
CA ARG A 188 0.18 -6.34 7.89
C ARG A 188 -0.42 -7.54 8.64
N LYS A 189 -0.35 -7.54 9.97
CA LYS A 189 -0.85 -8.63 10.81
C LYS A 189 -2.37 -8.59 10.97
N TYR A 190 -2.97 -7.42 11.16
CA TYR A 190 -4.36 -7.28 11.61
C TYR A 190 -5.33 -6.79 10.54
N VAL A 191 -4.85 -6.30 9.39
CA VAL A 191 -5.71 -5.73 8.35
C VAL A 191 -5.35 -6.27 6.98
N LYS A 192 -6.34 -6.91 6.34
CA LYS A 192 -6.28 -7.34 4.93
C LYS A 192 -6.88 -6.27 4.03
N GLY A 193 -6.56 -6.32 2.75
CA GLY A 193 -7.10 -5.40 1.75
C GLY A 193 -6.48 -4.00 1.76
N VAL A 194 -5.29 -3.84 2.38
CA VAL A 194 -4.52 -2.59 2.41
C VAL A 194 -3.04 -2.82 2.06
N ILE A 195 -2.36 -1.77 1.64
CA ILE A 195 -0.91 -1.75 1.41
C ILE A 195 -0.27 -0.47 1.97
N THR A 196 1.03 -0.50 2.19
CA THR A 196 1.85 0.65 2.61
C THR A 196 2.96 0.90 1.58
N PRO A 197 2.70 1.64 0.48
CA PRO A 197 3.51 1.60 -0.75
C PRO A 197 4.93 2.16 -0.64
N PHE A 198 5.26 2.87 0.44
CA PHE A 198 6.58 3.46 0.63
C PHE A 198 7.63 2.45 1.09
N PRO A 199 8.94 2.76 1.01
CA PRO A 199 10.00 1.83 1.42
C PRO A 199 9.81 1.36 2.87
N GLY A 200 9.71 0.04 3.06
CA GLY A 200 9.41 -0.54 4.38
C GLY A 200 8.03 -0.19 4.94
N GLY A 201 7.15 0.43 4.14
CA GLY A 201 5.87 0.99 4.54
C GLY A 201 5.95 2.39 5.15
N ILE A 202 7.11 3.06 5.08
CA ILE A 202 7.41 4.25 5.89
C ILE A 202 7.88 5.41 5.00
N VAL A 203 7.31 6.59 5.25
CA VAL A 203 7.69 7.86 4.64
C VAL A 203 8.54 8.65 5.62
N ARG A 204 9.77 8.98 5.23
CA ARG A 204 10.63 9.90 6.01
C ARG A 204 10.58 11.35 5.53
N SER A 205 10.13 11.57 4.30
CA SER A 205 10.30 12.86 3.63
C SER A 205 9.18 13.85 3.91
N GLY A 206 7.93 13.36 3.96
CA GLY A 206 6.71 14.16 3.95
C GLY A 206 6.60 15.03 2.69
N SER A 207 5.39 15.28 2.21
CA SER A 207 5.21 16.21 1.09
C SER A 207 4.00 17.11 1.27
N LYS A 208 4.08 18.31 0.69
CA LYS A 208 2.94 19.20 0.47
C LYS A 208 2.71 19.36 -1.02
N VAL A 209 1.47 19.68 -1.38
CA VAL A 209 1.11 20.04 -2.75
C VAL A 209 1.84 21.33 -3.16
N GLY A 210 2.39 21.33 -4.36
CA GLY A 210 3.04 22.49 -4.95
C GLY A 210 4.37 22.87 -4.30
N SER A 211 4.72 24.15 -4.46
CA SER A 211 5.96 24.74 -3.96
C SER A 211 5.78 26.22 -3.70
N LEU A 212 6.41 26.73 -2.63
CA LEU A 212 6.42 28.17 -2.32
C LEU A 212 7.37 28.96 -3.23
N LYS A 213 8.38 28.30 -3.82
CA LYS A 213 9.46 28.93 -4.61
C LYS A 213 9.54 28.44 -6.05
N TYR A 214 9.16 27.19 -6.30
CA TYR A 214 9.37 26.49 -7.57
C TYR A 214 8.03 26.08 -8.20
N PRO A 215 7.33 26.97 -8.93
CA PRO A 215 5.92 26.80 -9.30
C PRO A 215 5.64 25.59 -10.20
N LYS A 216 6.66 25.05 -10.88
CA LYS A 216 6.53 23.87 -11.74
C LYS A 216 6.57 22.53 -10.98
N LEU A 217 6.94 22.53 -9.69
CA LEU A 217 7.00 21.30 -8.89
C LEU A 217 5.63 20.94 -8.34
N ARG A 218 5.17 19.72 -8.63
CA ARG A 218 3.90 19.16 -8.14
C ARG A 218 3.88 18.93 -6.63
N ALA A 219 5.03 18.60 -6.05
CA ALA A 219 5.19 18.36 -4.64
C ALA A 219 6.56 18.81 -4.17
N THR A 220 6.63 19.26 -2.91
CA THR A 220 7.88 19.61 -2.22
C THR A 220 7.79 19.20 -0.75
N THR A 221 8.89 19.32 0.00
CA THR A 221 8.91 18.98 1.43
C THR A 221 7.77 19.64 2.21
N ASN A 222 7.17 18.88 3.13
CA ASN A 222 6.20 19.43 4.07
C ASN A 222 6.93 20.15 5.20
N HIS A 223 7.45 21.34 4.88
CA HIS A 223 8.21 22.20 5.79
C HIS A 223 7.57 22.45 7.17
N LEU A 224 6.24 22.37 7.28
CA LEU A 224 5.53 22.52 8.56
C LEU A 224 5.88 21.39 9.53
N TYR A 225 6.19 20.20 9.02
CA TYR A 225 6.56 19.01 9.80
C TYR A 225 8.06 18.67 9.69
N CYS A 226 8.91 19.64 9.36
CA CYS A 226 10.37 19.45 9.38
C CYS A 226 10.96 19.90 10.73
N PRO A 227 11.48 19.00 11.57
CA PRO A 227 12.05 19.38 12.87
C PRO A 227 13.19 20.39 12.77
N THR A 228 14.03 20.28 11.74
CA THR A 228 15.14 21.20 11.47
C THR A 228 14.70 22.62 11.12
N LEU A 229 13.42 22.82 10.78
CA LEU A 229 12.84 24.12 10.43
C LEU A 229 11.97 24.70 11.54
N ARG A 230 11.87 24.06 12.73
CA ARG A 230 11.00 24.50 13.83
C ARG A 230 11.23 25.96 14.24
N GLY A 231 12.49 26.40 14.31
CA GLY A 231 12.85 27.78 14.66
C GLY A 231 12.81 28.77 13.48
N VAL A 232 12.58 28.30 12.26
CA VAL A 232 12.63 29.10 11.02
C VAL A 232 11.23 29.34 10.46
N VAL A 233 10.36 28.32 10.48
CA VAL A 233 9.00 28.37 9.95
C VAL A 233 8.04 28.75 11.07
N LYS A 234 7.42 29.94 10.98
CA LYS A 234 6.53 30.48 12.01
C LYS A 234 5.33 29.57 12.30
N GLU A 235 4.79 28.95 11.26
CA GLU A 235 3.63 28.06 11.31
C GLU A 235 4.03 26.59 11.52
N SER A 236 5.24 26.33 12.06
CA SER A 236 5.72 24.97 12.29
C SER A 236 4.72 24.19 13.15
N LYS A 237 4.43 22.97 12.71
CA LYS A 237 3.60 21.99 13.42
C LYS A 237 4.43 21.01 14.24
N ILE A 238 5.71 21.33 14.50
CA ILE A 238 6.59 20.51 15.32
C ILE A 238 6.55 21.03 16.76
N PRO A 239 5.96 20.26 17.71
CA PRO A 239 5.99 20.60 19.12
C PRO A 239 7.40 20.62 19.69
N GLU A 240 7.55 21.22 20.87
CA GLU A 240 8.75 21.07 21.67
C GLU A 240 9.03 19.59 21.99
N GLY A 241 10.31 19.21 22.05
CA GLY A 241 10.74 17.83 22.30
C GLY A 241 10.67 16.90 21.09
N VAL A 242 9.94 17.23 20.03
CA VAL A 242 9.90 16.43 18.78
C VAL A 242 11.12 16.76 17.90
N ASN A 243 11.90 15.74 17.55
CA ASN A 243 13.08 15.86 16.68
C ASN A 243 13.05 14.93 15.46
N SER A 244 12.02 14.07 15.34
CA SER A 244 11.82 13.21 14.18
C SER A 244 10.35 13.00 13.88
N VAL A 245 10.00 12.95 12.59
CA VAL A 245 8.65 12.66 12.11
C VAL A 245 8.73 11.60 11.03
N TYR A 246 7.91 10.56 11.17
CA TYR A 246 7.65 9.57 10.13
C TYR A 246 6.17 9.59 9.77
N GLU A 247 5.87 9.29 8.51
CA GLU A 247 4.52 9.15 8.00
C GLU A 247 4.30 7.70 7.54
N ILE A 248 3.13 7.14 7.86
CA ILE A 248 2.67 5.87 7.30
C ILE A 248 1.54 6.18 6.32
N VAL A 249 1.76 5.94 5.03
CA VAL A 249 0.72 6.06 3.99
C VAL A 249 0.12 4.69 3.72
N ILE A 250 -1.21 4.66 3.65
CA ILE A 250 -2.04 3.46 3.55
C ILE A 250 -2.99 3.63 2.38
N ASN A 251 -2.90 2.69 1.43
CA ASN A 251 -3.91 2.53 0.40
C ASN A 251 -4.75 1.28 0.72
N GLY A 252 -6.01 1.29 0.32
CA GLY A 252 -6.90 0.17 0.57
C GLY A 252 -8.01 0.03 -0.47
N LEU A 253 -8.47 -1.21 -0.63
CA LEU A 253 -9.52 -1.54 -1.57
C LEU A 253 -10.88 -0.96 -1.17
N ARG A 254 -11.03 -0.56 0.10
CA ARG A 254 -12.24 0.05 0.66
C ARG A 254 -11.89 1.04 1.78
N ARG A 255 -12.77 2.03 1.99
CA ARG A 255 -12.61 3.07 3.04
C ARG A 255 -12.44 2.43 4.42
N GLU A 256 -13.29 1.47 4.76
CA GLU A 256 -13.30 0.82 6.06
C GLU A 256 -11.97 0.10 6.38
N TYR A 257 -11.28 -0.44 5.37
CA TYR A 257 -10.01 -1.11 5.57
C TYR A 257 -8.89 -0.12 5.88
N VAL A 258 -8.87 1.03 5.19
CA VAL A 258 -7.91 2.11 5.46
C VAL A 258 -8.12 2.68 6.86
N LEU A 259 -9.37 2.97 7.23
CA LEU A 259 -9.72 3.48 8.56
C LEU A 259 -9.25 2.51 9.67
N ARG A 260 -9.53 1.21 9.51
CA ARG A 260 -9.08 0.18 10.46
C ARG A 260 -7.55 0.08 10.52
N ALA A 261 -6.87 0.16 9.37
CA ALA A 261 -5.41 0.13 9.30
C ALA A 261 -4.77 1.33 10.02
N MET A 262 -5.34 2.53 9.86
CA MET A 262 -4.93 3.71 10.63
C MET A 262 -5.09 3.46 12.13
N GLY A 263 -6.24 2.97 12.59
CA GLY A 263 -6.48 2.67 14.00
C GLY A 263 -5.45 1.70 14.59
N VAL A 264 -5.20 0.59 13.90
CA VAL A 264 -4.20 -0.43 14.31
C VAL A 264 -2.80 0.16 14.33
N ALA A 265 -2.44 0.97 13.35
CA ALA A 265 -1.14 1.64 13.26
C ALA A 265 -0.90 2.57 14.46
N ILE A 266 -1.93 3.35 14.84
CA ILE A 266 -1.88 4.24 16.01
C ILE A 266 -1.68 3.41 17.27
N LYS A 267 -2.51 2.39 17.52
CA LYS A 267 -2.40 1.54 18.73
C LYS A 267 -1.03 0.86 18.84
N ALA A 268 -0.38 0.53 17.74
CA ALA A 268 0.97 -0.01 17.73
C ALA A 268 2.05 1.04 18.00
N ALA A 269 1.97 2.20 17.31
CA ALA A 269 2.97 3.25 17.40
C ALA A 269 3.07 3.83 18.82
N VAL A 270 1.93 4.06 19.50
CA VAL A 270 1.91 4.66 20.85
C VAL A 270 2.55 3.79 21.93
N GLN A 271 2.81 2.51 21.66
CA GLN A 271 3.47 1.62 22.62
C GLN A 271 4.99 1.82 22.69
N VAL A 272 5.57 2.62 21.79
CA VAL A 272 7.01 2.86 21.74
C VAL A 272 7.38 4.08 22.61
N PRO A 273 8.25 3.90 23.61
CA PRO A 273 8.75 5.01 24.42
C PRO A 273 9.41 6.09 23.56
N GLY A 274 9.01 7.35 23.75
CA GLY A 274 9.56 8.48 22.99
C GLY A 274 8.73 8.89 21.77
N VAL A 275 7.62 8.21 21.47
CA VAL A 275 6.54 8.80 20.68
C VAL A 275 5.82 9.83 21.55
N LEU A 276 5.66 11.05 21.04
CA LEU A 276 5.09 12.17 21.80
C LEU A 276 3.70 12.54 21.27
N MET A 277 3.52 12.45 19.95
CA MET A 277 2.26 12.79 19.32
C MET A 277 2.01 11.94 18.08
N ILE A 278 0.74 11.65 17.84
CA ILE A 278 0.22 11.15 16.58
C ILE A 278 -0.65 12.24 15.94
N SER A 279 -0.39 12.51 14.66
CA SER A 279 -1.11 13.46 13.82
C SER A 279 -1.51 12.79 12.50
N ALA A 280 -2.08 13.54 11.56
CA ALA A 280 -2.34 13.12 10.19
C ALA A 280 -2.19 14.29 9.22
N GLY A 281 -1.74 13.98 8.01
CA GLY A 281 -1.66 14.91 6.89
C GLY A 281 -3.02 15.09 6.20
N ASN A 282 -3.41 16.35 6.03
CA ASN A 282 -4.55 16.78 5.22
C ASN A 282 -4.25 18.10 4.50
N TYR A 283 -5.14 18.48 3.60
CA TYR A 283 -5.08 19.66 2.74
C TYR A 283 -6.23 20.63 3.03
N GLY A 284 -6.70 20.62 4.29
CA GLY A 284 -7.80 21.47 4.74
C GLY A 284 -9.18 20.99 4.32
N GLY A 285 -9.33 19.72 3.88
CA GLY A 285 -10.60 19.14 3.46
C GLY A 285 -11.08 19.64 2.09
N LYS A 286 -10.14 20.12 1.26
CA LYS A 286 -10.45 20.80 -0.02
C LYS A 286 -10.10 19.98 -1.26
N LEU A 287 -9.32 18.92 -1.12
CA LEU A 287 -8.78 18.16 -2.26
C LEU A 287 -9.34 16.73 -2.33
N GLY A 288 -9.24 15.98 -1.22
CA GLY A 288 -9.63 14.58 -1.13
C GLY A 288 -11.04 14.44 -0.56
N PRO A 289 -11.92 13.60 -1.14
CA PRO A 289 -13.27 13.42 -0.64
C PRO A 289 -13.35 12.52 0.61
N TYR A 290 -12.26 11.82 0.96
CA TYR A 290 -12.22 10.92 2.10
C TYR A 290 -11.50 11.59 3.27
N HIS A 291 -12.24 11.81 4.36
CA HIS A 291 -11.69 12.29 5.62
C HIS A 291 -11.70 11.14 6.63
N PHE A 292 -10.53 10.78 7.12
CA PHE A 292 -10.33 9.73 8.13
C PHE A 292 -9.91 10.37 9.45
N TYR A 293 -10.89 10.63 10.32
CA TYR A 293 -10.62 11.23 11.62
C TYR A 293 -9.86 10.24 12.52
N LEU A 294 -8.82 10.71 13.21
CA LEU A 294 -8.01 9.85 14.08
C LEU A 294 -8.83 9.23 15.21
N ARG A 295 -9.81 9.97 15.73
CA ARG A 295 -10.75 9.46 16.73
C ARG A 295 -11.63 8.33 16.20
N GLU A 296 -12.18 8.48 14.99
CA GLU A 296 -12.97 7.44 14.32
C GLU A 296 -12.11 6.19 14.08
N ALA A 297 -10.86 6.38 13.63
CA ALA A 297 -9.92 5.30 13.38
C ALA A 297 -9.63 4.49 14.66
N LEU A 298 -9.46 5.16 15.82
CA LEU A 298 -9.29 4.50 17.11
C LEU A 298 -10.56 3.78 17.59
N GLU A 299 -11.73 4.39 17.41
CA GLU A 299 -13.01 3.81 17.83
C GLU A 299 -13.28 2.47 17.12
N VAL A 300 -13.03 2.38 15.81
CA VAL A 300 -13.27 1.14 15.04
C VAL A 300 -12.31 -0.02 15.39
N VAL A 301 -11.27 0.25 16.18
CA VAL A 301 -10.31 -0.76 16.67
C VAL A 301 -10.23 -0.81 18.19
N LYS A 302 -11.20 -0.24 18.92
CA LYS A 302 -11.18 -0.22 20.39
C LYS A 302 -10.99 -1.62 20.99
N ASP A 303 -11.66 -2.61 20.41
CA ASP A 303 -11.65 -4.01 20.85
C ASP A 303 -10.48 -4.84 20.28
N VAL A 304 -9.64 -4.24 19.41
CA VAL A 304 -8.48 -4.94 18.84
C VAL A 304 -7.28 -4.76 19.77
N ASP A 305 -6.91 -5.80 20.51
CA ASP A 305 -5.70 -5.79 21.33
C ASP A 305 -4.45 -5.98 20.44
N VAL A 306 -3.81 -4.87 20.07
CA VAL A 306 -2.65 -4.86 19.18
C VAL A 306 -1.40 -5.24 19.96
N LYS A 307 -1.12 -6.55 20.04
CA LYS A 307 0.14 -7.07 20.58
C LYS A 307 1.15 -7.30 19.47
N LEU A 308 2.27 -6.61 19.58
CA LEU A 308 3.48 -6.89 18.83
C LEU A 308 4.49 -7.42 19.84
N GLY A 309 4.67 -8.75 19.83
CA GLY A 309 5.77 -9.39 20.53
C GLY A 309 7.09 -9.17 19.80
#